data_AF-A0A535U7N7-F1
#
_entry.id   AF-A0A535U7N7-F1
#
_cell.length_a   1.000
_cell.length_b   1.000
_cell.length_c   1.000
_cell.angle_alpha   90.00
_cell.angle_beta   90.00
_cell.angle_gamma   90.00
#
_symmetry.space_group_name_H-M   'P 1'
#
loop_
_entity.id
_entity.type
_entity.pdbx_description
1 polymer ?
#
loop_
_entity_poly.entity_id
_entity_poly.type
_entity_poly.pdbx_seq_one_letter_code
_entity_poly.pdbx_strand_id
1 'polypeptide(L)'
;MPHMSTQAERPKSARTRRQPLGFTNDIVRPGKLWPVSVHGFPLLPDEQPVGTVRDSLYDLIPFGPREEKLIGTSPFLRLQKVKQLGFVFRVWPGATNTRYEHSLGCYHLAVKALRALLQRGEDGGLAGISISSVQTLVVAALLHDIGHYPFSHTIEELGYPIVHHEKVGRSIIENGEIATILEQDYHLSPGRVADFIDPPKTKALPPDDELLSHLLSGALDVDKLDYLPRDARACNVPYGGVDVERLLGSLRIHPNVNGLRRIVVTHKGISPLHSLLHARQEMFDNIYWHHTSRAFQVMLMRAVHEALLSGALQTSQLVGLDDASLLLLLAEERMPASSRVLVADLEMRRPY
;
A
#
# COMPACT_ATOMS: atom_id res chain seq x y z
N MET A 1 2.23 2.17 -81.04
CA MET A 1 2.12 3.02 -79.85
C MET A 1 1.22 2.35 -78.84
N PRO A 2 1.75 2.02 -77.66
CA PRO A 2 1.09 2.43 -76.43
C PRO A 2 2.09 3.07 -75.45
N HIS A 3 1.63 4.10 -74.75
CA HIS A 3 2.40 4.89 -73.79
C HIS A 3 2.79 4.08 -72.54
N MET A 4 4.09 4.00 -72.24
CA MET A 4 4.60 3.64 -70.92
C MET A 4 4.48 4.87 -70.00
N SER A 5 3.70 4.76 -68.93
CA SER A 5 3.68 5.72 -67.82
C SER A 5 4.48 5.14 -66.66
N THR A 6 5.59 5.80 -66.35
CA THR A 6 6.43 5.56 -65.18
C THR A 6 5.75 6.16 -63.94
N GLN A 7 5.33 5.32 -62.99
CA GLN A 7 4.90 5.78 -61.67
C GLN A 7 6.14 6.08 -60.81
N ALA A 8 6.28 7.35 -60.44
CA ALA A 8 7.28 7.82 -59.47
C ALA A 8 6.89 7.36 -58.05
N GLU A 9 7.83 6.70 -57.36
CA GLU A 9 7.70 6.36 -55.94
C GLU A 9 7.60 7.64 -55.08
N ARG A 10 6.52 7.75 -54.30
CA ARG A 10 6.40 8.78 -53.26
C ARG A 10 7.28 8.40 -52.07
N PRO A 11 8.02 9.35 -51.46
CA PRO A 11 8.86 9.05 -50.31
C PRO A 11 7.99 8.66 -49.11
N LYS A 12 8.33 7.54 -48.47
CA LYS A 12 7.74 7.08 -47.20
C LYS A 12 7.92 8.18 -46.17
N SER A 13 6.82 8.80 -45.74
CA SER A 13 6.82 9.78 -44.66
C SER A 13 7.39 9.13 -43.41
N ALA A 14 8.50 9.67 -42.90
CA ALA A 14 9.06 9.29 -41.61
C ALA A 14 7.95 9.33 -40.54
N ARG A 15 7.66 8.18 -39.92
CA ARG A 15 6.87 8.13 -38.70
C ARG A 15 7.63 8.93 -37.65
N THR A 16 7.22 10.17 -37.43
CA THR A 16 7.65 10.99 -36.31
C THR A 16 7.28 10.21 -35.05
N ARG A 17 8.29 9.72 -34.32
CA ARG A 17 8.10 9.24 -32.94
C ARG A 17 7.47 10.40 -32.16
N ARG A 18 6.17 10.34 -31.89
CA ARG A 18 5.53 11.26 -30.94
C ARG A 18 6.20 11.02 -29.59
N GLN A 19 6.78 12.09 -29.02
CA GLN A 19 7.13 12.10 -27.61
C GLN A 19 5.86 11.80 -26.80
N PRO A 20 5.91 10.95 -25.76
CA PRO A 20 4.76 10.75 -24.90
C PRO A 20 4.48 12.07 -24.18
N LEU A 21 3.25 12.58 -24.31
CA LEU A 21 2.76 13.72 -23.56
C LEU A 21 2.76 13.32 -22.08
N GLY A 22 3.61 13.97 -21.28
CA GLY A 22 3.58 13.78 -19.82
C GLY A 22 2.24 14.22 -19.26
N PHE A 23 1.58 13.36 -18.49
CA PHE A 23 0.27 13.56 -17.85
C PHE A 23 0.28 14.58 -16.68
N THR A 24 1.20 15.53 -16.69
CA THR A 24 1.49 16.35 -15.49
C THR A 24 0.42 17.39 -15.18
N ASN A 25 -0.44 17.76 -16.14
CA ASN A 25 -1.41 18.86 -15.99
C ASN A 25 -2.88 18.48 -16.25
N ASP A 26 -3.20 17.20 -16.46
CA ASP A 26 -4.58 16.80 -16.73
C ASP A 26 -5.43 16.71 -15.45
N ILE A 27 -6.71 17.07 -15.56
CA ILE A 27 -7.68 17.08 -14.47
C ILE A 27 -8.89 16.19 -14.78
N VAL A 28 -9.52 15.67 -13.74
CA VAL A 28 -10.74 14.86 -13.82
C VAL A 28 -11.95 15.71 -14.27
N ARG A 29 -12.67 15.27 -15.31
CA ARG A 29 -13.90 15.91 -15.85
C ARG A 29 -15.07 14.91 -15.95
N PRO A 30 -15.97 14.84 -14.95
CA PRO A 30 -17.06 13.86 -14.93
C PRO A 30 -18.04 13.97 -16.12
N GLY A 31 -18.62 12.85 -16.56
CA GLY A 31 -19.76 12.82 -17.50
C GLY A 31 -19.46 12.92 -19.00
N LYS A 32 -18.23 13.25 -19.42
CA LYS A 32 -17.79 12.95 -20.79
C LYS A 32 -17.40 11.47 -20.85
N LEU A 33 -17.89 10.73 -21.85
CA LEU A 33 -17.25 9.49 -22.28
C LEU A 33 -15.77 9.80 -22.39
N TRP A 34 -14.99 9.25 -21.48
CA TRP A 34 -13.58 9.57 -21.37
C TRP A 34 -12.96 9.19 -22.73
N PRO A 35 -12.36 10.14 -23.46
CA PRO A 35 -11.91 9.85 -24.82
C PRO A 35 -10.90 8.71 -24.78
N VAL A 36 -11.00 7.81 -25.76
CA VAL A 36 -10.13 6.65 -26.06
C VAL A 36 -8.63 7.03 -26.20
N SER A 37 -8.28 8.30 -26.06
CA SER A 37 -6.92 8.84 -26.18
C SER A 37 -6.21 9.15 -24.85
N VAL A 38 -6.78 8.81 -23.69
CA VAL A 38 -6.08 8.92 -22.40
C VAL A 38 -5.53 7.54 -22.02
N HIS A 39 -4.25 7.32 -22.30
CA HIS A 39 -3.56 6.10 -21.87
C HIS A 39 -3.22 6.17 -20.38
N GLY A 40 -3.35 5.08 -19.62
CA GLY A 40 -2.84 4.95 -18.27
C GLY A 40 -3.72 5.52 -17.14
N PHE A 41 -4.61 4.70 -16.58
CA PHE A 41 -5.12 4.88 -15.20
C PHE A 41 -4.81 3.62 -14.40
N PRO A 42 -4.62 3.68 -13.08
CA PRO A 42 -4.58 2.48 -12.28
C PRO A 42 -6.05 2.13 -12.00
N LEU A 43 -6.70 1.63 -13.06
CA LEU A 43 -8.06 1.11 -13.18
C LEU A 43 -9.25 2.05 -12.83
N LEU A 44 -9.40 3.10 -13.64
CA LEU A 44 -10.69 3.65 -14.11
C LEU A 44 -10.84 3.29 -15.61
N PRO A 45 -12.07 3.21 -16.17
CA PRO A 45 -12.59 2.13 -17.03
C PRO A 45 -11.93 1.82 -18.40
N ASP A 46 -10.79 2.40 -18.72
CA ASP A 46 -10.30 2.46 -20.11
C ASP A 46 -9.05 1.60 -20.38
N GLU A 47 -8.47 0.93 -19.37
CA GLU A 47 -7.54 -0.19 -19.56
C GLU A 47 -8.18 -1.50 -19.11
N GLN A 48 -8.31 -2.44 -20.05
CA GLN A 48 -8.74 -3.80 -19.72
C GLN A 48 -7.72 -4.41 -18.76
N PRO A 49 -8.15 -5.00 -17.63
CA PRO A 49 -7.23 -5.68 -16.74
C PRO A 49 -6.49 -6.77 -17.50
N VAL A 50 -5.18 -6.85 -17.31
CA VAL A 50 -4.34 -7.87 -17.94
C VAL A 50 -4.30 -9.14 -17.10
N GLY A 51 -4.67 -9.04 -15.82
CA GLY A 51 -4.73 -10.15 -14.89
C GLY A 51 -5.62 -9.87 -13.68
N THR A 52 -5.80 -10.90 -12.86
CA THR A 52 -6.51 -10.81 -11.57
C THR A 52 -5.76 -11.63 -10.52
N VAL A 53 -5.73 -11.14 -9.28
CA VAL A 53 -5.33 -11.94 -8.11
C VAL A 53 -6.59 -12.37 -7.39
N ARG A 54 -6.67 -13.66 -7.02
CA ARG A 54 -7.75 -14.14 -6.16
C ARG A 54 -7.45 -13.80 -4.70
N ASP A 55 -8.32 -12.99 -4.09
CA ASP A 55 -8.18 -12.52 -2.70
C ASP A 55 -9.30 -13.08 -1.82
N SER A 56 -8.97 -13.32 -0.55
CA SER A 56 -9.88 -13.96 0.41
C SER A 56 -11.03 -13.05 0.89
N LEU A 57 -10.90 -11.73 0.73
CA LEU A 57 -11.94 -10.75 1.06
C LEU A 57 -12.68 -10.26 -0.19
N TYR A 58 -11.95 -9.96 -1.27
CA TYR A 58 -12.52 -9.25 -2.43
C TYR A 58 -12.79 -10.15 -3.66
N ASP A 59 -12.59 -11.46 -3.54
CA ASP A 59 -12.64 -12.45 -4.62
C ASP A 59 -11.63 -12.17 -5.73
N LEU A 60 -11.90 -11.27 -6.69
CA LEU A 60 -10.97 -10.96 -7.79
C LEU A 60 -10.51 -9.51 -7.73
N ILE A 61 -9.21 -9.30 -7.49
CA ILE A 61 -8.55 -8.00 -7.58
C ILE A 61 -7.94 -7.86 -8.98
N PRO A 62 -8.50 -7.02 -9.87
CA PRO A 62 -7.92 -6.77 -11.19
C PRO A 62 -6.68 -5.88 -11.10
N PHE A 63 -5.72 -6.10 -11.99
CA PHE A 63 -4.54 -5.25 -12.14
C PHE A 63 -4.18 -5.05 -13.62
N GLY A 64 -3.57 -3.90 -13.92
CA GLY A 64 -3.08 -3.54 -15.25
C GLY A 64 -1.60 -3.90 -15.44
N PRO A 65 -1.05 -3.62 -16.64
CA PRO A 65 0.33 -4.00 -16.99
C PRO A 65 1.37 -3.24 -16.16
N ARG A 66 1.05 -2.03 -15.67
CA ARG A 66 1.97 -1.25 -14.84
C ARG A 66 1.97 -1.72 -13.39
N GLU A 67 0.81 -2.14 -12.89
CA GLU A 67 0.68 -2.73 -11.57
C GLU A 67 1.37 -4.09 -11.52
N GLU A 68 1.23 -4.91 -12.57
CA GLU A 68 1.93 -6.19 -12.70
C GLU A 68 3.45 -6.03 -12.54
N LYS A 69 4.04 -4.99 -13.15
CA LYS A 69 5.47 -4.69 -12.99
C LYS A 69 5.87 -4.40 -11.54
N LEU A 70 5.11 -3.55 -10.84
CA LEU A 70 5.38 -3.25 -9.43
C LEU A 70 5.20 -4.49 -8.55
N ILE A 71 4.12 -5.24 -8.76
CA ILE A 71 3.81 -6.46 -8.01
C ILE A 71 4.88 -7.53 -8.21
N GLY A 72 5.47 -7.59 -9.41
CA GLY A 72 6.53 -8.53 -9.77
C GLY A 72 7.94 -8.20 -9.26
N THR A 73 8.13 -7.05 -8.60
CA THR A 73 9.45 -6.65 -8.06
C THR A 73 9.84 -7.45 -6.83
N SER A 74 11.15 -7.60 -6.59
CA SER A 74 11.67 -8.33 -5.43
C SER A 74 11.24 -7.73 -4.09
N PRO A 75 11.33 -6.39 -3.86
CA PRO A 75 10.83 -5.77 -2.64
C PRO A 75 9.34 -5.98 -2.39
N PHE A 76 8.51 -6.03 -3.44
CA PHE A 76 7.08 -6.29 -3.29
C PHE A 76 6.77 -7.78 -3.02
N LEU A 77 7.39 -8.69 -3.78
CA LEU A 77 7.22 -10.14 -3.59
C LEU A 77 7.71 -10.62 -2.22
N ARG A 78 8.71 -9.95 -1.64
CA ARG A 78 9.14 -10.17 -0.24
C ARG A 78 7.97 -10.12 0.74
N LEU A 79 6.98 -9.26 0.52
CA LEU A 79 5.85 -9.10 1.43
C LEU A 79 5.02 -10.39 1.60
N GLN A 80 5.13 -11.36 0.68
CA GLN A 80 4.51 -12.69 0.80
C GLN A 80 5.08 -13.51 1.96
N LYS A 81 6.24 -13.10 2.50
CA LYS A 81 6.95 -13.78 3.57
C LYS A 81 7.02 -12.95 4.85
N VAL A 82 6.29 -11.84 4.89
CA VAL A 82 6.17 -10.98 6.08
C VAL A 82 4.73 -11.09 6.59
N LYS A 83 4.54 -11.68 7.76
CA LYS A 83 3.21 -11.82 8.37
C LYS A 83 2.65 -10.46 8.77
N GLN A 84 1.39 -10.22 8.41
CA GLN A 84 0.64 -9.02 8.78
C GLN A 84 0.62 -8.82 10.31
N LEU A 85 0.34 -9.91 11.03
CA LEU A 85 0.08 -9.89 12.47
C LEU A 85 1.26 -10.40 13.31
N GLY A 86 2.46 -10.43 12.75
CA GLY A 86 3.67 -10.89 13.47
C GLY A 86 3.46 -12.27 14.11
N PHE A 87 3.47 -12.34 15.44
CA PHE A 87 3.31 -13.59 16.20
C PHE A 87 1.87 -13.97 16.56
N VAL A 88 0.84 -13.23 16.12
CA VAL A 88 -0.57 -13.58 16.43
C VAL A 88 -0.91 -15.00 15.96
N PHE A 89 -0.28 -15.51 14.89
CA PHE A 89 -0.45 -16.91 14.44
C PHE A 89 -0.07 -17.96 15.50
N ARG A 90 0.73 -17.60 16.51
CA ARG A 90 1.07 -18.48 17.64
C ARG A 90 -0.07 -18.62 18.65
N VAL A 91 -1.09 -17.77 18.56
CA VAL A 91 -2.31 -17.82 19.39
C VAL A 91 -3.52 -18.20 18.53
N TRP A 92 -3.68 -17.57 17.35
CA TRP A 92 -4.70 -17.90 16.35
C TRP A 92 -4.05 -18.52 15.11
N PRO A 93 -4.01 -19.85 14.96
CA PRO A 93 -3.27 -20.50 13.87
C PRO A 93 -3.67 -20.08 12.44
N GLY A 94 -4.88 -19.54 12.24
CA GLY A 94 -5.36 -19.01 10.96
C GLY A 94 -4.83 -17.61 10.60
N ALA A 95 -4.23 -16.89 11.54
CA ALA A 95 -3.69 -15.53 11.36
C ALA A 95 -2.35 -15.54 10.59
N THR A 96 -2.36 -16.16 9.41
CA THR A 96 -1.18 -16.35 8.55
C THR A 96 -1.15 -15.38 7.37
N ASN A 97 -2.10 -14.46 7.29
CA ASN A 97 -2.16 -13.43 6.27
C ASN A 97 -0.87 -12.60 6.25
N THR A 98 -0.49 -12.18 5.05
CA THR A 98 0.79 -11.50 4.78
C THR A 98 0.58 -10.03 4.43
N ARG A 99 1.65 -9.24 4.47
CA ARG A 99 1.63 -7.84 4.02
C ARG A 99 1.30 -7.75 2.52
N TYR A 100 1.63 -8.78 1.72
CA TYR A 100 1.39 -8.80 0.27
C TYR A 100 -0.11 -8.72 -0.09
N GLU A 101 -0.93 -9.60 0.48
CA GLU A 101 -2.37 -9.61 0.19
C GLU A 101 -3.07 -8.37 0.78
N HIS A 102 -2.58 -7.84 1.89
CA HIS A 102 -3.05 -6.57 2.46
C HIS A 102 -2.73 -5.38 1.55
N SER A 103 -1.51 -5.28 1.02
CA SER A 103 -1.14 -4.24 0.04
C SER A 103 -1.99 -4.29 -1.23
N LEU A 104 -2.28 -5.50 -1.75
CA LEU A 104 -3.21 -5.67 -2.88
C LEU A 104 -4.64 -5.24 -2.52
N GLY A 105 -5.08 -5.52 -1.29
CA GLY A 105 -6.37 -5.08 -0.77
C GLY A 105 -6.47 -3.55 -0.67
N CYS A 106 -5.45 -2.88 -0.15
CA CYS A 106 -5.39 -1.42 -0.05
C CYS A 106 -5.42 -0.76 -1.44
N TYR A 107 -4.68 -1.31 -2.40
CA TYR A 107 -4.76 -0.93 -3.80
C TYR A 107 -6.20 -1.04 -4.34
N HIS A 108 -6.85 -2.20 -4.12
CA HIS A 108 -8.21 -2.43 -4.58
C HIS A 108 -9.21 -1.44 -3.99
N LEU A 109 -9.12 -1.20 -2.68
CA LEU A 109 -10.00 -0.27 -1.97
C LEU A 109 -9.74 1.20 -2.36
N ALA A 110 -8.49 1.59 -2.64
CA ALA A 110 -8.17 2.92 -3.16
C ALA A 110 -8.86 3.16 -4.52
N VAL A 111 -8.79 2.18 -5.42
CA VAL A 111 -9.49 2.24 -6.72
C VAL A 111 -11.01 2.35 -6.52
N LYS A 112 -11.59 1.59 -5.58
CA LYS A 112 -13.03 1.65 -5.28
C LYS A 112 -13.46 2.98 -4.67
N ALA A 113 -12.68 3.53 -3.74
CA ALA A 113 -12.92 4.85 -3.16
C ALA A 113 -12.93 5.93 -4.24
N LEU A 114 -11.94 5.91 -5.14
CA LEU A 114 -11.85 6.84 -6.26
C LEU A 114 -13.02 6.70 -7.24
N ARG A 115 -13.46 5.46 -7.54
CA ARG A 115 -14.66 5.19 -8.36
C ARG A 115 -15.92 5.77 -7.72
N ALA A 116 -16.11 5.56 -6.41
CA ALA A 116 -17.24 6.11 -5.69
C ALA A 116 -17.25 7.65 -5.73
N LEU A 117 -16.10 8.29 -5.55
CA LEU A 117 -15.96 9.74 -5.66
C LEU A 117 -16.14 10.25 -7.10
N LEU A 118 -15.70 9.51 -8.12
CA LEU A 118 -15.94 9.87 -9.52
C LEU A 118 -17.43 9.91 -9.85
N GLN A 119 -18.21 8.95 -9.34
CA GLN A 119 -19.66 8.88 -9.53
C GLN A 119 -20.41 10.06 -8.88
N ARG A 120 -19.79 10.80 -7.96
CA ARG A 120 -20.37 12.04 -7.40
C ARG A 120 -20.34 13.22 -8.36
N GLY A 121 -19.53 13.16 -9.41
CA GLY A 121 -19.48 14.21 -10.42
C GLY A 121 -18.90 15.53 -9.88
N GLU A 122 -19.50 16.65 -10.29
CA GLU A 122 -19.11 18.00 -9.85
C GLU A 122 -19.56 18.32 -8.41
N ASP A 123 -20.65 17.69 -7.93
CA ASP A 123 -21.17 17.86 -6.58
C ASP A 123 -20.50 16.89 -5.59
N GLY A 124 -19.30 17.29 -5.14
CA GLY A 124 -18.55 16.57 -4.13
C GLY A 124 -17.86 15.31 -4.63
N GLY A 125 -17.49 15.28 -5.91
CA GLY A 125 -16.64 14.26 -6.51
C GLY A 125 -15.24 14.75 -6.84
N LEU A 126 -14.57 14.00 -7.71
CA LEU A 126 -13.18 14.25 -8.12
C LEU A 126 -13.05 15.36 -9.18
N ALA A 127 -14.11 16.05 -9.59
CA ALA A 127 -14.02 17.10 -10.59
C ALA A 127 -12.90 18.12 -10.27
N GLY A 128 -12.06 18.40 -11.26
CA GLY A 128 -10.93 19.32 -11.14
C GLY A 128 -9.70 18.78 -10.41
N ILE A 129 -9.73 17.57 -9.85
CA ILE A 129 -8.56 16.93 -9.24
C ILE A 129 -7.56 16.50 -10.31
N SER A 130 -6.26 16.68 -10.05
CA SER A 130 -5.17 16.19 -10.90
C SER A 130 -5.23 14.67 -11.08
N ILE A 131 -5.20 14.22 -12.34
CA ILE A 131 -5.11 12.80 -12.69
C ILE A 131 -3.85 12.17 -12.11
N SER A 132 -2.74 12.91 -12.12
CA SER A 132 -1.46 12.44 -11.59
C SER A 132 -1.52 12.23 -10.06
N SER A 133 -2.27 13.05 -9.33
CA SER A 133 -2.53 12.83 -7.89
C SER A 133 -3.35 11.56 -7.64
N VAL A 134 -4.34 11.29 -8.49
CA VAL A 134 -5.13 10.04 -8.41
C VAL A 134 -4.26 8.82 -8.66
N GLN A 135 -3.40 8.86 -9.68
CA GLN A 135 -2.44 7.78 -9.95
C GLN A 135 -1.47 7.57 -8.78
N THR A 136 -0.96 8.68 -8.22
CA THR A 136 -0.01 8.65 -7.10
C THR A 136 -0.65 8.01 -5.87
N LEU A 137 -1.92 8.33 -5.54
CA LEU A 137 -2.63 7.68 -4.44
C LEU A 137 -2.70 6.15 -4.62
N VAL A 138 -3.07 5.68 -5.80
CA VAL A 138 -3.25 4.23 -6.01
C VAL A 138 -1.92 3.48 -5.92
N VAL A 139 -0.86 4.05 -6.50
CA VAL A 139 0.48 3.48 -6.40
C VAL A 139 0.98 3.52 -4.96
N ALA A 140 0.77 4.64 -4.25
CA ALA A 140 1.12 4.75 -2.84
C ALA A 140 0.35 3.73 -1.99
N ALA A 141 -0.94 3.52 -2.25
CA ALA A 141 -1.73 2.51 -1.54
C ALA A 141 -1.21 1.08 -1.76
N LEU A 142 -0.75 0.76 -2.97
CA LEU A 142 -0.09 -0.51 -3.27
C LEU A 142 1.24 -0.63 -2.51
N LEU A 143 2.05 0.43 -2.44
CA LEU A 143 3.42 0.37 -1.93
C LEU A 143 3.57 0.77 -0.45
N HIS A 144 2.51 1.20 0.24
CA HIS A 144 2.63 1.83 1.57
C HIS A 144 3.34 0.95 2.61
N ASP A 145 3.16 -0.37 2.50
CA ASP A 145 3.70 -1.36 3.42
C ASP A 145 5.02 -1.99 2.98
N ILE A 146 5.60 -1.55 1.86
CA ILE A 146 6.81 -2.16 1.27
C ILE A 146 8.03 -2.12 2.20
N GLY A 147 8.03 -1.15 3.12
CA GLY A 147 9.09 -0.94 4.10
C GLY A 147 8.99 -1.76 5.39
N HIS A 148 7.92 -2.54 5.59
CA HIS A 148 7.74 -3.28 6.85
C HIS A 148 8.90 -4.20 7.16
N TYR A 149 9.32 -4.26 8.42
CA TYR A 149 10.29 -5.23 8.90
C TYR A 149 9.69 -6.64 9.07
N PRO A 150 10.52 -7.68 9.20
CA PRO A 150 10.07 -9.00 9.68
C PRO A 150 9.23 -8.90 10.94
N PHE A 151 8.14 -9.68 11.00
CA PHE A 151 7.14 -9.64 12.07
C PHE A 151 6.51 -8.26 12.28
N SER A 152 6.35 -7.50 11.18
CA SER A 152 5.61 -6.24 11.12
C SER A 152 6.17 -5.18 12.08
N HIS A 153 5.33 -4.55 12.89
CA HIS A 153 5.71 -3.43 13.77
C HIS A 153 6.63 -3.81 14.93
N THR A 154 6.85 -5.11 15.18
CA THR A 154 7.55 -5.59 16.39
C THR A 154 8.92 -4.95 16.57
N ILE A 155 9.71 -4.84 15.50
CA ILE A 155 11.08 -4.32 15.58
C ILE A 155 11.10 -2.79 15.74
N GLU A 156 10.10 -2.10 15.22
CA GLU A 156 9.99 -0.64 15.30
C GLU A 156 9.82 -0.14 16.74
N GLU A 157 9.22 -0.96 17.61
CA GLU A 157 9.06 -0.66 19.04
C GLU A 157 10.39 -0.55 19.81
N LEU A 158 11.51 -1.02 19.25
CA LEU A 158 12.84 -0.80 19.84
C LEU A 158 13.26 0.68 19.82
N GLY A 159 12.67 1.49 18.95
CA GLY A 159 13.03 2.90 18.79
C GLY A 159 14.43 3.10 18.19
N TYR A 160 14.97 4.31 18.35
CA TYR A 160 16.26 4.69 17.74
C TYR A 160 17.39 3.71 18.12
N PRO A 161 18.22 3.24 17.17
CA PRO A 161 18.37 3.71 15.78
C PRO A 161 17.48 3.03 14.73
N ILE A 162 16.48 2.23 15.13
CA ILE A 162 15.46 1.71 14.20
C ILE A 162 14.58 2.87 13.75
N VAL A 163 14.34 2.96 12.44
CA VAL A 163 13.43 3.93 11.84
C VAL A 163 12.09 3.27 11.56
N HIS A 164 11.03 4.06 11.43
CA HIS A 164 9.72 3.53 11.08
C HIS A 164 9.69 2.95 9.66
N HIS A 165 8.81 1.96 9.45
CA HIS A 165 8.66 1.28 8.17
C HIS A 165 8.30 2.23 7.03
N GLU A 166 7.58 3.33 7.26
CA GLU A 166 7.26 4.32 6.23
C GLU A 166 8.55 4.94 5.65
N LYS A 167 9.55 5.20 6.51
CA LYS A 167 10.84 5.75 6.10
C LYS A 167 11.70 4.72 5.36
N VAL A 168 11.62 3.44 5.75
CA VAL A 168 12.23 2.35 4.99
C VAL A 168 11.55 2.24 3.61
N GLY A 169 10.23 2.31 3.58
CA GLY A 169 9.41 2.28 2.37
C GLY A 169 9.78 3.40 1.42
N ARG A 170 9.92 4.64 1.93
CA ARG A 170 10.46 5.77 1.17
C ARG A 170 11.80 5.45 0.50
N SER A 171 12.76 4.90 1.25
CA SER A 171 14.06 4.53 0.68
C SER A 171 13.94 3.46 -0.40
N ILE A 172 13.03 2.50 -0.28
CA ILE A 172 12.80 1.47 -1.31
C ILE A 172 12.14 2.09 -2.55
N ILE A 173 11.17 2.99 -2.35
CA ILE A 173 10.42 3.64 -3.43
C ILE A 173 11.31 4.58 -4.24
N GLU A 174 12.16 5.36 -3.57
CA GLU A 174 13.04 6.35 -4.20
C GLU A 174 14.27 5.73 -4.91
N ASN A 175 14.47 4.41 -4.83
CA ASN A 175 15.64 3.73 -5.39
C ASN A 175 15.28 2.45 -6.16
N GLY A 176 16.27 1.90 -6.87
CA GLY A 176 16.20 0.57 -7.48
C GLY A 176 15.12 0.39 -8.56
N GLU A 177 14.57 -0.83 -8.64
CA GLU A 177 13.60 -1.21 -9.66
C GLU A 177 12.24 -0.49 -9.49
N ILE A 178 11.83 -0.19 -8.25
CA ILE A 178 10.59 0.55 -7.99
C ILE A 178 10.69 1.95 -8.60
N ALA A 179 11.73 2.72 -8.26
CA ALA A 179 11.93 4.06 -8.81
C ALA A 179 11.95 4.04 -10.35
N THR A 180 12.63 3.05 -10.93
CA THR A 180 12.72 2.86 -12.39
C THR A 180 11.34 2.69 -13.02
N ILE A 181 10.48 1.82 -12.45
CA ILE A 181 9.11 1.59 -12.93
C ILE A 181 8.26 2.85 -12.77
N LEU A 182 8.37 3.55 -11.64
CA LEU A 182 7.60 4.79 -11.41
C LEU A 182 7.92 5.87 -12.45
N GLU A 183 9.19 6.05 -12.79
CA GLU A 183 9.61 7.07 -13.75
C GLU A 183 9.27 6.66 -15.20
N GLN A 184 9.51 5.40 -15.56
CA GLN A 184 9.40 4.93 -16.95
C GLN A 184 7.97 4.55 -17.35
N ASP A 185 7.23 3.91 -16.46
CA ASP A 185 5.90 3.35 -16.77
C ASP A 185 4.75 4.22 -16.24
N TYR A 186 4.94 4.85 -15.07
CA TYR A 186 3.93 5.72 -14.48
C TYR A 186 4.16 7.20 -14.80
N HIS A 187 5.39 7.58 -15.17
CA HIS A 187 5.79 8.99 -15.30
C HIS A 187 5.54 9.79 -14.00
N LEU A 188 5.70 9.11 -12.86
CA LEU A 188 5.57 9.69 -11.52
C LEU A 188 6.95 9.87 -10.90
N SER A 189 7.11 10.95 -10.13
CA SER A 189 8.29 11.12 -9.29
C SER A 189 8.25 10.12 -8.13
N PRO A 190 9.29 9.30 -7.92
CA PRO A 190 9.36 8.39 -6.78
C PRO A 190 9.22 9.11 -5.43
N GLY A 191 9.86 10.28 -5.28
CA GLY A 191 9.74 11.09 -4.07
C GLY A 191 8.31 11.58 -3.82
N ARG A 192 7.54 11.89 -4.87
CA ARG A 192 6.13 12.29 -4.74
C ARG A 192 5.24 11.11 -4.30
N VAL A 193 5.52 9.90 -4.78
CA VAL A 193 4.84 8.69 -4.29
C VAL A 193 5.20 8.44 -2.82
N ALA A 194 6.47 8.55 -2.46
CA ALA A 194 6.93 8.39 -1.08
C ALA A 194 6.33 9.46 -0.15
N ASP A 195 6.09 10.68 -0.63
CA ASP A 195 5.45 11.76 0.14
C ASP A 195 4.01 11.44 0.58
N PHE A 196 3.31 10.49 -0.06
CA PHE A 196 2.00 9.99 0.41
C PHE A 196 2.12 9.04 1.63
N ILE A 197 3.29 8.42 1.82
CA ILE A 197 3.54 7.36 2.82
C ILE A 197 4.32 7.94 4.00
N ASP A 198 5.43 8.63 3.72
CA ASP A 198 6.28 9.35 4.69
C ASP A 198 6.32 10.84 4.32
N PRO A 199 5.26 11.61 4.64
CA PRO A 199 5.15 13.01 4.24
C PRO A 199 6.23 13.90 4.90
N PRO A 200 6.81 14.86 4.16
CA PRO A 200 7.84 15.73 4.69
C PRO A 200 7.29 16.69 5.76
N LYS A 201 7.99 16.80 6.91
CA LYS A 201 7.57 17.66 8.03
C LYS A 201 7.64 19.16 7.74
N THR A 202 8.46 19.56 6.78
CA THR A 202 8.80 20.97 6.51
C THR A 202 8.21 21.50 5.21
N LYS A 203 7.55 20.65 4.42
CA LYS A 203 7.04 20.98 3.09
C LYS A 203 5.58 20.55 2.99
N ALA A 204 4.71 21.49 2.63
CA ALA A 204 3.33 21.16 2.31
C ALA A 204 3.26 20.33 1.02
N LEU A 205 2.39 19.33 1.02
CA LEU A 205 2.05 18.59 -0.20
C LEU A 205 1.24 19.49 -1.15
N PRO A 206 1.26 19.21 -2.46
CA PRO A 206 0.29 19.81 -3.37
C PRO A 206 -1.14 19.61 -2.85
N PRO A 207 -2.07 20.58 -3.01
CA PRO A 207 -3.41 20.50 -2.39
C PRO A 207 -4.21 19.23 -2.73
N ASP A 208 -4.12 18.76 -3.98
CA ASP A 208 -4.78 17.53 -4.41
C ASP A 208 -4.11 16.28 -3.82
N ASP A 209 -2.79 16.31 -3.64
CA ASP A 209 -2.03 15.23 -3.00
C ASP A 209 -2.36 15.17 -1.50
N GLU A 210 -2.40 16.30 -0.81
CA GLU A 210 -2.82 16.39 0.60
C GLU A 210 -4.26 15.92 0.79
N LEU A 211 -5.17 16.29 -0.11
CA LEU A 211 -6.56 15.83 -0.04
C LEU A 211 -6.65 14.32 -0.15
N LEU A 212 -5.97 13.74 -1.13
CA LEU A 212 -6.04 12.31 -1.45
C LEU A 212 -5.22 11.45 -0.48
N SER A 213 -4.13 11.95 0.09
CA SER A 213 -3.33 11.20 1.06
C SER A 213 -4.14 10.79 2.29
N HIS A 214 -5.18 11.56 2.66
CA HIS A 214 -6.12 11.19 3.73
C HIS A 214 -6.91 9.89 3.45
N LEU A 215 -7.03 9.44 2.19
CA LEU A 215 -7.60 8.13 1.87
C LEU A 215 -6.63 6.98 2.16
N LEU A 216 -5.33 7.26 2.26
CA LEU A 216 -4.30 6.27 2.59
C LEU A 216 -3.93 6.31 4.07
N SER A 217 -3.81 7.50 4.64
CA SER A 217 -3.49 7.70 6.06
C SER A 217 -4.37 8.80 6.65
N GLY A 218 -5.36 8.39 7.45
CA GLY A 218 -6.34 9.26 8.05
C GLY A 218 -7.19 8.57 9.12
N ALA A 219 -8.28 9.24 9.53
CA ALA A 219 -9.27 8.62 10.43
C ALA A 219 -10.09 7.54 9.72
N LEU A 220 -10.28 7.72 8.41
CA LEU A 220 -10.94 6.78 7.50
C LEU A 220 -10.04 6.60 6.27
N ASP A 221 -9.29 5.52 6.25
CA ASP A 221 -8.39 5.17 5.15
C ASP A 221 -8.54 3.72 4.71
N VAL A 222 -8.05 3.45 3.51
CA VAL A 222 -8.13 2.14 2.87
C VAL A 222 -7.30 1.07 3.59
N ASP A 223 -6.25 1.48 4.29
CA ASP A 223 -5.45 0.60 5.16
C ASP A 223 -6.33 -0.04 6.24
N LYS A 224 -7.03 0.77 7.05
CA LYS A 224 -7.95 0.28 8.09
C LYS A 224 -9.12 -0.50 7.53
N LEU A 225 -9.63 -0.07 6.38
CA LEU A 225 -10.74 -0.77 5.72
C LEU A 225 -10.35 -2.15 5.19
N ASP A 226 -9.06 -2.39 4.93
CA ASP A 226 -8.57 -3.71 4.56
C ASP A 226 -8.19 -4.54 5.79
N TYR A 227 -7.28 -4.05 6.65
CA TYR A 227 -6.69 -4.91 7.66
C TYR A 227 -7.71 -5.38 8.69
N LEU A 228 -8.68 -4.55 9.10
CA LEU A 228 -9.65 -4.93 10.13
C LEU A 228 -10.49 -6.16 9.73
N PRO A 229 -11.20 -6.16 8.59
CA PRO A 229 -11.93 -7.34 8.17
C PRO A 229 -11.00 -8.50 7.77
N ARG A 230 -9.80 -8.23 7.26
CA ARG A 230 -8.84 -9.27 6.86
C ARG A 230 -8.34 -10.06 8.07
N ASP A 231 -7.89 -9.33 9.08
CA ASP A 231 -7.37 -9.87 10.33
C ASP A 231 -8.48 -10.58 11.11
N ALA A 232 -9.67 -10.00 11.16
CA ALA A 232 -10.83 -10.62 11.80
C ALA A 232 -11.18 -11.97 11.16
N ARG A 233 -11.20 -12.02 9.81
CA ARG A 233 -11.43 -13.25 9.05
C ARG A 233 -10.32 -14.27 9.30
N ALA A 234 -9.05 -13.86 9.28
CA ALA A 234 -7.91 -14.74 9.49
C ALA A 234 -7.88 -15.32 10.92
N CYS A 235 -8.29 -14.53 11.92
CA CYS A 235 -8.43 -14.98 13.30
C CYS A 235 -9.74 -15.74 13.57
N ASN A 236 -10.68 -15.75 12.61
CA ASN A 236 -12.03 -16.31 12.73
C ASN A 236 -12.77 -15.79 13.97
N VAL A 237 -12.83 -14.47 14.13
CA VAL A 237 -13.52 -13.79 15.24
C VAL A 237 -14.79 -13.08 14.78
N PRO A 238 -15.80 -12.92 15.66
CA PRO A 238 -17.08 -12.33 15.28
C PRO A 238 -17.07 -10.79 15.22
N TYR A 239 -16.01 -10.15 15.72
CA TYR A 239 -15.78 -8.71 15.68
C TYR A 239 -14.78 -8.34 14.58
N GLY A 240 -14.55 -7.04 14.36
CA GLY A 240 -13.64 -6.55 13.31
C GLY A 240 -14.28 -6.41 11.92
N GLY A 241 -15.59 -6.70 11.79
CA GLY A 241 -16.34 -6.50 10.56
C GLY A 241 -16.68 -5.04 10.29
N VAL A 242 -16.49 -4.60 9.04
CA VAL A 242 -16.79 -3.24 8.58
C VAL A 242 -17.62 -3.30 7.30
N ASP A 243 -18.67 -2.48 7.20
CA ASP A 243 -19.44 -2.30 5.95
C ASP A 243 -18.67 -1.36 5.00
N VAL A 244 -17.59 -1.90 4.43
CA VAL A 244 -16.63 -1.17 3.57
C VAL A 244 -17.34 -0.56 2.36
N GLU A 245 -18.20 -1.32 1.67
CA GLU A 245 -18.89 -0.85 0.46
C GLU A 245 -19.76 0.36 0.74
N ARG A 246 -20.56 0.31 1.80
CA ARG A 246 -21.44 1.43 2.16
C ARG A 246 -20.64 2.65 2.61
N LEU A 247 -19.52 2.44 3.30
CA LEU A 247 -18.66 3.53 3.75
C LEU A 247 -17.97 4.21 2.56
N LEU A 248 -17.36 3.45 1.65
CA LEU A 248 -16.78 4.00 0.41
C LEU A 248 -17.85 4.70 -0.44
N GLY A 249 -19.02 4.09 -0.59
CA GLY A 249 -20.15 4.68 -1.30
C GLY A 249 -20.69 5.96 -0.66
N SER A 250 -20.37 6.23 0.61
CA SER A 250 -20.82 7.42 1.34
C SER A 250 -19.82 8.59 1.30
N LEU A 251 -18.64 8.40 0.72
CA LEU A 251 -17.61 9.42 0.58
C LEU A 251 -18.07 10.56 -0.35
N ARG A 252 -17.67 11.79 0.00
CA ARG A 252 -17.78 13.00 -0.79
C ARG A 252 -16.58 13.90 -0.52
N ILE A 253 -16.28 14.82 -1.44
CA ILE A 253 -15.33 15.91 -1.22
C ILE A 253 -16.11 17.18 -0.90
N HIS A 254 -15.91 17.75 0.29
CA HIS A 254 -16.51 19.02 0.68
C HIS A 254 -15.51 20.16 0.39
N PRO A 255 -15.93 21.27 -0.26
CA PRO A 255 -15.03 22.33 -0.67
C PRO A 255 -14.45 23.13 0.50
N ASN A 256 -15.17 23.16 1.63
CA ASN A 256 -14.77 23.96 2.78
C ASN A 256 -15.23 23.32 4.10
N VAL A 257 -14.31 22.66 4.80
CA VAL A 257 -14.42 22.24 6.19
C VAL A 257 -13.31 22.95 6.94
N ASN A 258 -13.68 23.96 7.75
CA ASN A 258 -12.75 24.82 8.47
C ASN A 258 -11.70 25.50 7.56
N GLY A 259 -12.13 25.97 6.39
CA GLY A 259 -11.28 26.66 5.41
C GLY A 259 -10.56 25.73 4.42
N LEU A 260 -10.72 24.41 4.54
CA LEU A 260 -9.97 23.44 3.74
C LEU A 260 -10.91 22.49 2.97
N ARG A 261 -10.48 22.08 1.77
CA ARG A 261 -11.13 20.99 1.04
C ARG A 261 -10.85 19.69 1.78
N ARG A 262 -11.89 18.91 2.09
CA ARG A 262 -11.76 17.66 2.86
C ARG A 262 -12.64 16.57 2.30
N ILE A 263 -12.18 15.33 2.44
CA ILE A 263 -13.02 14.15 2.23
C ILE A 263 -13.93 14.00 3.45
N VAL A 264 -15.21 13.85 3.21
CA VAL A 264 -16.27 13.77 4.22
C VAL A 264 -17.14 12.55 3.98
N VAL A 265 -17.82 12.14 5.04
CA VAL A 265 -18.79 11.05 5.03
C VAL A 265 -20.20 11.64 5.08
N THR A 266 -21.07 11.21 4.17
CA THR A 266 -22.49 11.60 4.20
C THR A 266 -23.23 10.94 5.38
N HIS A 267 -24.42 11.42 5.74
CA HIS A 267 -25.24 10.84 6.81
C HIS A 267 -25.48 9.31 6.66
N LYS A 268 -25.48 8.80 5.41
CA LYS A 268 -25.65 7.36 5.12
C LYS A 268 -24.48 6.50 5.58
N GLY A 269 -23.29 7.10 5.76
CA GLY A 269 -22.05 6.44 6.17
C GLY A 269 -21.75 6.53 7.67
N ILE A 270 -22.57 7.23 8.47
CA ILE A 270 -22.34 7.36 9.93
C ILE A 270 -22.33 5.99 10.61
N SER A 271 -23.30 5.13 10.31
CA SER A 271 -23.36 3.79 10.90
C SER A 271 -22.17 2.89 10.50
N PRO A 272 -21.79 2.77 9.22
CA PRO A 272 -20.56 2.08 8.82
C PRO A 272 -19.29 2.66 9.46
N LEU A 273 -19.22 3.98 9.63
CA LEU A 273 -18.10 4.63 10.33
C LEU A 273 -18.03 4.22 11.80
N HIS A 274 -19.17 4.13 12.50
CA HIS A 274 -19.19 3.60 13.87
C HIS A 274 -18.74 2.13 13.91
N SER A 275 -19.16 1.31 12.94
CA SER A 275 -18.68 -0.07 12.81
C SER A 275 -17.16 -0.13 12.66
N LEU A 276 -16.55 0.75 11.85
CA LEU A 276 -15.09 0.84 11.72
C LEU A 276 -14.41 1.15 13.06
N LEU A 277 -14.94 2.12 13.82
CA LEU A 277 -14.37 2.53 15.11
C LEU A 277 -14.47 1.40 16.15
N HIS A 278 -15.62 0.72 16.23
CA HIS A 278 -15.82 -0.41 17.13
C HIS A 278 -14.95 -1.61 16.73
N ALA A 279 -14.94 -1.97 15.44
CA ALA A 279 -14.10 -3.02 14.89
C ALA A 279 -12.63 -2.80 15.27
N ARG A 280 -12.14 -1.56 15.14
CA ARG A 280 -10.78 -1.22 15.56
C ARG A 280 -10.58 -1.47 17.04
N GLN A 281 -11.43 -0.92 17.90
CA GLN A 281 -11.30 -1.09 19.35
C GLN A 281 -11.27 -2.57 19.75
N GLU A 282 -12.23 -3.36 19.25
CA GLU A 282 -12.34 -4.79 19.54
C GLU A 282 -11.12 -5.58 19.05
N MET A 283 -10.57 -5.24 17.88
CA MET A 283 -9.36 -5.90 17.36
C MET A 283 -8.12 -5.56 18.18
N PHE A 284 -7.98 -4.32 18.66
CA PHE A 284 -6.89 -3.95 19.57
C PHE A 284 -6.98 -4.69 20.90
N ASP A 285 -8.15 -4.66 21.55
CA ASP A 285 -8.35 -5.25 22.87
C ASP A 285 -8.15 -6.77 22.86
N ASN A 286 -8.62 -7.45 21.80
CA ASN A 286 -8.68 -8.91 21.80
C ASN A 286 -7.56 -9.59 21.01
N ILE A 287 -7.03 -8.95 19.95
CA ILE A 287 -6.06 -9.58 19.03
C ILE A 287 -4.69 -8.93 19.17
N TYR A 288 -4.57 -7.63 18.86
CA TYR A 288 -3.27 -6.98 18.73
C TYR A 288 -2.53 -6.86 20.07
N TRP A 289 -3.25 -6.68 21.17
CA TRP A 289 -2.68 -6.64 22.53
C TRP A 289 -2.77 -7.95 23.30
N HIS A 290 -3.06 -9.07 22.63
CA HIS A 290 -3.11 -10.35 23.32
C HIS A 290 -1.75 -10.67 23.98
N HIS A 291 -1.77 -10.81 25.30
CA HIS A 291 -0.59 -10.94 26.16
C HIS A 291 0.42 -12.00 25.69
N THR A 292 -0.03 -13.18 25.24
CA THR A 292 0.88 -14.20 24.70
C THR A 292 1.57 -13.78 23.41
N SER A 293 0.86 -13.07 22.52
CA SER A 293 1.46 -12.54 21.28
C SER A 293 2.49 -11.46 21.62
N ARG A 294 2.15 -10.58 22.57
CA ARG A 294 3.07 -9.56 23.10
C ARG A 294 4.31 -10.16 23.75
N ALA A 295 4.20 -11.30 24.44
CA ALA A 295 5.36 -12.00 25.00
C ALA A 295 6.35 -12.44 23.91
N PHE A 296 5.87 -13.06 22.82
CA PHE A 296 6.72 -13.40 21.66
C PHE A 296 7.35 -12.15 21.03
N GLN A 297 6.60 -11.06 20.88
CA GLN A 297 7.12 -9.80 20.34
C GLN A 297 8.26 -9.25 21.19
N VAL A 298 8.12 -9.23 22.52
CA VAL A 298 9.16 -8.78 23.45
C VAL A 298 10.39 -9.69 23.41
N MET A 299 10.22 -11.01 23.26
CA MET A 299 11.34 -11.94 23.08
C MET A 299 12.12 -11.64 21.79
N LEU A 300 11.43 -11.42 20.67
CA LEU A 300 12.09 -11.04 19.42
C LEU A 300 12.82 -9.71 19.54
N MET A 301 12.15 -8.69 20.10
CA MET A 301 12.76 -7.39 20.38
C MET A 301 14.02 -7.53 21.23
N ARG A 302 13.98 -8.35 22.30
CA ARG A 302 15.15 -8.59 23.14
C ARG A 302 16.28 -9.26 22.36
N ALA A 303 15.98 -10.27 21.53
CA ALA A 303 16.98 -10.95 20.71
C ALA A 303 17.66 -10.00 19.72
N VAL A 304 16.89 -9.14 19.04
CA VAL A 304 17.41 -8.13 18.12
C VAL A 304 18.23 -7.08 18.87
N HIS A 305 17.71 -6.56 19.98
CA HIS A 305 18.38 -5.54 20.79
C HIS A 305 19.75 -6.01 21.31
N GLU A 306 19.84 -7.23 21.82
CA GLU A 306 21.11 -7.83 22.26
C GLU A 306 22.12 -7.94 21.12
N ALA A 307 21.68 -8.35 19.93
CA ALA A 307 22.54 -8.46 18.75
C ALA A 307 23.04 -7.09 18.25
N LEU A 308 22.21 -6.05 18.34
CA LEU A 308 22.60 -4.68 18.03
C LEU A 308 23.61 -4.15 19.07
N LEU A 309 23.36 -4.35 20.37
CA LEU A 309 24.24 -3.89 21.44
C LEU A 309 25.62 -4.54 21.40
N SER A 310 25.70 -5.82 21.01
CA SER A 310 26.98 -6.51 20.86
C SER A 310 27.73 -6.13 19.58
N GLY A 311 27.12 -5.34 18.69
CA GLY A 311 27.65 -5.01 17.36
C GLY A 311 27.64 -6.18 16.36
N ALA A 312 27.06 -7.32 16.73
CA ALA A 312 26.94 -8.48 15.85
C ALA A 312 25.91 -8.25 14.73
N LEU A 313 24.95 -7.35 14.95
CA LEU A 313 23.95 -6.95 13.98
C LEU A 313 24.03 -5.43 13.78
N GLN A 314 23.92 -4.99 12.53
CA GLN A 314 23.72 -3.59 12.17
C GLN A 314 22.28 -3.35 11.74
N THR A 315 21.72 -2.18 12.02
CA THR A 315 20.31 -1.87 11.70
C THR A 315 19.99 -1.96 10.22
N SER A 316 20.95 -1.62 9.35
CA SER A 316 20.80 -1.75 7.90
C SER A 316 20.58 -3.19 7.44
N GLN A 317 21.04 -4.19 8.21
CA GLN A 317 20.86 -5.60 7.88
C GLN A 317 19.43 -6.09 8.13
N LEU A 318 18.62 -5.34 8.88
CA LEU A 318 17.21 -5.67 9.13
C LEU A 318 16.30 -5.31 7.94
N VAL A 319 16.73 -4.35 7.12
CA VAL A 319 15.96 -3.88 5.96
C VAL A 319 15.97 -4.94 4.87
N GLY A 320 14.79 -5.27 4.34
CA GLY A 320 14.63 -6.23 3.25
C GLY A 320 14.63 -7.70 3.66
N LEU A 321 14.82 -8.04 4.95
CA LEU A 321 14.67 -9.42 5.44
C LEU A 321 13.21 -9.84 5.49
N ASP A 322 12.89 -11.11 5.31
CA ASP A 322 11.57 -11.67 5.68
C ASP A 322 11.58 -12.31 7.08
N ASP A 323 10.43 -12.81 7.54
CA ASP A 323 10.27 -13.40 8.88
C ASP A 323 11.25 -14.54 9.15
N ALA A 324 11.43 -15.44 8.19
CA ALA A 324 12.33 -16.59 8.33
C ALA A 324 13.80 -16.16 8.28
N SER A 325 14.14 -15.24 7.38
CA SER A 325 15.50 -14.75 7.20
C SER A 325 16.02 -14.05 8.46
N LEU A 326 15.16 -13.32 9.18
CA LEU A 326 15.55 -12.72 10.46
C LEU A 326 15.85 -13.77 11.53
N LEU A 327 15.01 -14.79 11.68
CA LEU A 327 15.25 -15.83 12.68
C LEU A 327 16.55 -16.58 12.40
N LEU A 328 16.80 -16.92 11.13
CA LEU A 328 18.06 -17.54 10.71
C LEU A 328 19.26 -16.65 11.03
N LEU A 329 19.18 -15.35 10.71
CA LEU A 329 20.22 -14.37 10.99
C LEU A 329 20.53 -14.29 12.50
N LEU A 330 19.51 -14.25 13.34
CA LEU A 330 19.64 -14.17 14.79
C LEU A 330 20.11 -15.49 15.42
N ALA A 331 20.01 -16.61 14.71
CA ALA A 331 20.48 -17.93 15.13
C ALA A 331 21.97 -18.19 14.82
N GLU A 332 22.60 -17.38 13.97
CA GLU A 332 24.02 -17.53 13.58
C GLU A 332 24.96 -17.50 14.78
N GLU A 333 26.05 -18.30 14.75
CA GLU A 333 27.01 -18.42 15.87
C GLU A 333 27.62 -17.09 16.34
N ARG A 334 27.76 -16.13 15.42
CA ARG A 334 28.27 -14.77 15.73
C ARG A 334 27.31 -13.94 16.59
N MET A 335 26.05 -14.35 16.71
CA MET A 335 25.06 -13.67 17.52
C MET A 335 25.23 -14.01 19.01
N PRO A 336 24.88 -13.09 19.93
CA PRO A 336 24.90 -13.35 21.36
C PRO A 336 24.17 -14.64 21.72
N ALA A 337 24.69 -15.38 22.71
CA ALA A 337 24.04 -16.60 23.19
C ALA A 337 22.60 -16.33 23.68
N SER A 338 22.37 -15.15 24.29
CA SER A 338 21.03 -14.68 24.70
C SER A 338 20.07 -14.60 23.50
N SER A 339 20.49 -13.95 22.40
CA SER A 339 19.69 -13.86 21.17
C SER A 339 19.36 -15.24 20.60
N ARG A 340 20.35 -16.14 20.52
CA ARG A 340 20.15 -17.48 19.96
C ARG A 340 19.19 -18.33 20.79
N VAL A 341 19.26 -18.26 22.12
CA VAL A 341 18.32 -18.97 23.01
C VAL A 341 16.90 -18.43 22.82
N LEU A 342 16.73 -17.11 22.76
CA LEU A 342 15.42 -16.50 22.52
C LEU A 342 14.84 -16.92 21.17
N VAL A 343 15.65 -16.98 20.10
CA VAL A 343 15.20 -17.48 18.80
C VAL A 343 14.73 -18.93 18.88
N ALA A 344 15.50 -19.80 19.54
CA ALA A 344 15.10 -21.20 19.72
C ALA A 344 13.75 -21.31 20.48
N ASP A 345 13.52 -20.48 21.49
CA ASP A 345 12.27 -20.46 22.23
C ASP A 345 11.11 -19.86 21.40
N LEU A 346 11.34 -18.83 20.58
CA LEU A 346 10.37 -18.31 19.62
C LEU A 346 9.94 -19.40 18.61
N GLU A 347 10.88 -20.21 18.13
CA GLU A 347 10.63 -21.31 17.20
C GLU A 347 9.83 -22.44 17.86
N MET A 348 10.27 -22.85 19.06
CA MET A 348 9.68 -23.94 19.86
C MET A 348 8.40 -23.54 20.60
N ARG A 349 7.89 -22.31 20.40
CA ARG A 349 6.67 -21.77 21.00
C ARG A 349 6.73 -21.76 22.54
N ARG A 350 7.83 -21.26 23.10
CA ARG A 350 8.07 -21.11 24.54
C ARG A 350 8.10 -19.61 24.90
N PRO A 351 6.95 -18.93 25.03
CA PRO A 351 6.92 -17.54 25.48
C PRO A 351 7.38 -17.43 26.95
N TYR A 352 7.79 -16.24 27.37
CA TYR A 352 8.12 -15.93 28.77
C TYR A 352 7.04 -16.36 29.77
#